data_AF-A0A3A8LPZ9-F1
#
_entry.id   AF-A0A3A8LPZ9-F1
#
_cell.length_a   1.000
_cell.length_b   1.000
_cell.length_c   1.000
_cell.angle_alpha   90.00
_cell.angle_beta   90.00
_cell.angle_gamma   90.00
#
_symmetry.space_group_name_H-M   'P 1'
#
loop_
_entity.id
_entity.type
_entity.pdbx_description
1 polymer ?
#
loop_
_entity_poly.entity_id
_entity_poly.type
_entity_poly.pdbx_seq_one_letter_code
_entity_poly.pdbx_strand_id
1 'polypeptide(L)'
;MKRQSLFLALVVLPLLACGGMDMASDEGVTSAPEMGSVQSELQPNWASCSGDADCTSNRCGCNGGTARVCLPNSTYPKQCGNWTACNSDSQCTSNWCGCNGGQVKQCLPNTSYPKTCT
;
A
#
# COMPACT_ATOMS: atom_id res chain seq x y z
N MET A 1 27.64 -36.57 -35.75
CA MET A 1 28.02 -36.51 -37.18
C MET A 1 27.28 -35.33 -37.82
N LYS A 2 27.99 -34.54 -38.67
CA LYS A 2 27.57 -33.34 -39.44
C LYS A 2 27.05 -32.12 -38.63
N ARG A 3 27.76 -30.99 -38.44
CA ARG A 3 28.39 -30.01 -39.39
C ARG A 3 27.34 -29.44 -40.35
N GLN A 4 27.21 -28.14 -40.66
CA GLN A 4 27.97 -26.90 -40.49
C GLN A 4 27.13 -25.81 -41.20
N SER A 5 27.22 -24.54 -40.77
CA SER A 5 27.40 -23.34 -41.63
C SER A 5 26.97 -22.09 -40.85
N LEU A 6 27.93 -21.33 -40.29
CA LEU A 6 28.69 -20.23 -40.92
C LEU A 6 27.86 -18.92 -40.92
N PHE A 7 28.08 -17.98 -39.99
CA PHE A 7 29.21 -17.03 -39.84
C PHE A 7 29.26 -15.90 -40.89
N LEU A 8 29.47 -14.69 -40.35
CA LEU A 8 29.94 -13.43 -40.95
C LEU A 8 28.92 -12.67 -41.83
N ALA A 9 28.84 -11.33 -41.82
CA ALA A 9 29.44 -10.27 -41.01
C ALA A 9 28.90 -8.92 -41.55
N LEU A 10 29.09 -7.83 -40.77
CA LEU A 10 29.57 -6.50 -41.23
C LEU A 10 28.71 -5.78 -42.31
N VAL A 11 28.24 -4.55 -42.20
CA VAL A 11 28.83 -3.21 -41.90
C VAL A 11 27.57 -2.28 -41.97
N VAL A 12 27.35 -1.17 -41.27
CA VAL A 12 27.94 0.17 -41.46
C VAL A 12 27.25 1.13 -40.46
N LEU A 13 28.04 1.73 -39.55
CA LEU A 13 27.77 3.08 -39.02
C LEU A 13 28.30 4.10 -40.04
N PRO A 14 27.67 5.28 -40.15
CA PRO A 14 28.45 6.49 -39.92
C PRO A 14 27.74 7.57 -39.10
N LEU A 15 28.57 8.28 -38.35
CA LEU A 15 28.36 9.55 -37.63
C LEU A 15 27.97 10.71 -38.56
N LEU A 16 27.34 11.74 -37.99
CA LEU A 16 27.33 13.20 -38.31
C LEU A 16 25.92 13.74 -37.97
N ALA A 17 25.69 14.84 -37.24
CA ALA A 17 26.46 16.07 -37.14
C ALA A 17 26.18 16.85 -35.84
N CYS A 18 27.17 17.64 -35.43
CA CYS A 18 27.04 18.79 -34.55
C CYS A 18 25.96 19.78 -35.03
N GLY A 19 25.20 20.34 -34.08
CA GLY A 19 24.53 21.62 -34.20
C GLY A 19 24.45 22.22 -32.79
N GLY A 20 25.21 23.29 -32.56
CA GLY A 20 25.39 23.89 -31.24
C GLY A 20 24.47 25.08 -30.94
N MET A 21 24.56 25.47 -29.66
CA MET A 21 24.30 26.79 -29.04
C MET A 21 22.85 27.33 -29.04
N ASP A 22 22.26 27.43 -27.85
CA ASP A 22 22.04 28.75 -27.23
C ASP A 22 21.87 28.65 -25.69
N MET A 23 22.26 29.70 -25.00
CA MET A 23 22.40 29.86 -23.54
C MET A 23 21.27 30.75 -22.98
N ALA A 24 21.07 30.66 -21.66
CA ALA A 24 20.27 31.53 -20.78
C ALA A 24 18.74 31.30 -20.85
N SER A 25 18.07 31.05 -19.73
CA SER A 25 17.90 32.04 -18.65
C SER A 25 17.56 31.37 -17.32
N ASP A 26 18.08 31.93 -16.24
CA ASP A 26 17.78 31.61 -14.84
C ASP A 26 16.37 32.09 -14.50
N GLU A 27 15.46 31.15 -14.23
CA GLU A 27 14.24 31.45 -13.49
C GLU A 27 14.09 30.32 -12.48
N GLY A 28 14.49 30.58 -11.24
CA GLY A 28 14.14 29.73 -10.12
C GLY A 28 12.61 29.64 -10.03
N VAL A 29 12.05 28.55 -10.57
CA VAL A 29 10.71 28.11 -10.19
C VAL A 29 10.87 26.90 -9.30
N THR A 30 10.39 27.13 -8.08
CA THR A 30 10.19 26.18 -7.01
C THR A 30 10.03 24.74 -7.53
N SER A 31 10.86 23.84 -7.03
CA SER A 31 10.47 22.43 -6.94
C SER A 31 9.28 22.39 -5.97
N ALA A 32 8.10 22.76 -6.44
CA ALA A 32 6.89 22.26 -5.85
C ALA A 32 7.04 20.74 -5.96
N PRO A 33 7.01 19.97 -4.85
CA PRO A 33 6.67 18.59 -4.99
C PRO A 33 5.31 18.65 -5.68
N GLU A 34 5.27 18.21 -6.93
CA GLU A 34 4.02 17.85 -7.55
C GLU A 34 3.49 16.79 -6.61
N MET A 35 2.61 17.21 -5.68
CA MET A 35 1.67 16.31 -5.04
C MET A 35 0.83 15.85 -6.20
N GLY A 36 1.39 14.89 -6.95
CA GLY A 36 0.64 13.94 -7.71
C GLY A 36 -0.43 13.53 -6.74
N SER A 37 -1.63 14.01 -7.01
CA SER A 37 -2.81 13.31 -6.59
C SER A 37 -2.62 11.94 -7.21
N VAL A 38 -1.95 11.06 -6.46
CA VAL A 38 -2.14 9.64 -6.66
C VAL A 38 -3.64 9.55 -6.52
N GLN A 39 -4.31 9.41 -7.65
CA GLN A 39 -5.61 8.81 -7.66
C GLN A 39 -5.31 7.42 -7.11
N SER A 40 -5.24 7.29 -5.78
CA SER A 40 -5.11 6.01 -5.13
C SER A 40 -6.37 5.31 -5.56
N GLU A 41 -6.26 4.49 -6.59
CA GLU A 41 -7.38 3.76 -7.14
C GLU A 41 -7.98 3.03 -5.95
N LEU A 42 -9.18 3.47 -5.57
CA LEU A 42 -9.82 3.00 -4.37
C LEU A 42 -9.88 1.48 -4.46
N GLN A 43 -9.42 0.83 -3.40
CA GLN A 43 -9.26 -0.61 -3.36
C GLN A 43 -10.63 -1.27 -3.56
N PRO A 44 -10.68 -2.36 -4.37
CA PRO A 44 -11.90 -3.08 -4.60
C PRO A 44 -12.32 -3.84 -3.33
N ASN A 45 -13.56 -4.34 -3.31
CA ASN A 45 -14.02 -5.17 -2.22
C ASN A 45 -13.08 -6.38 -2.00
N TRP A 46 -12.83 -6.70 -0.74
CA TRP A 46 -11.93 -7.76 -0.28
C TRP A 46 -10.43 -7.52 -0.50
N ALA A 47 -10.02 -6.40 -1.09
CA ALA A 47 -8.61 -6.00 -1.11
C ALA A 47 -8.17 -5.45 0.25
N SER A 48 -6.87 -5.53 0.54
CA SER A 48 -6.27 -5.04 1.78
C SER A 48 -6.46 -3.53 1.93
N CYS A 49 -6.69 -3.07 3.16
CA CYS A 49 -6.89 -1.66 3.45
C CYS A 49 -6.26 -1.26 4.79
N SER A 50 -5.82 -0.01 4.88
CA SER A 50 -5.33 0.57 6.13
C SER A 50 -6.43 1.40 6.80
N GLY A 51 -7.26 2.09 6.03
CA GLY A 51 -8.39 2.89 6.51
C GLY A 51 -9.59 2.88 5.56
N ASP A 52 -10.70 3.44 6.03
CA ASP A 52 -11.95 3.50 5.26
C ASP A 52 -11.79 4.23 3.92
N ALA A 53 -10.96 5.28 3.90
CA ALA A 53 -10.68 6.07 2.72
C ALA A 53 -9.89 5.31 1.63
N ASP A 54 -9.28 4.18 1.94
CA ASP A 54 -8.60 3.34 0.94
C ASP A 54 -9.62 2.58 0.06
N CYS A 55 -10.86 2.43 0.50
CA CYS A 55 -11.84 1.52 -0.08
C CYS A 55 -12.89 2.22 -0.95
N THR A 56 -13.25 1.62 -2.08
CA THR A 56 -14.36 2.13 -2.93
C THR A 56 -15.67 2.18 -2.15
N SER A 57 -15.87 1.24 -1.22
CA SER A 57 -17.02 1.16 -0.33
C SER A 57 -16.98 2.13 0.87
N ASN A 58 -15.87 2.85 1.04
CA ASN A 58 -15.58 3.66 2.23
C ASN A 58 -15.62 2.85 3.55
N ARG A 59 -15.36 1.54 3.49
CA ARG A 59 -15.38 0.66 4.68
C ARG A 59 -14.21 -0.30 4.68
N CYS A 60 -13.33 -0.14 5.64
CA CYS A 60 -12.22 -1.02 5.94
C CYS A 60 -12.48 -1.76 7.27
N GLY A 61 -12.35 -3.09 7.27
CA GLY A 61 -12.55 -3.90 8.45
C GLY A 61 -12.23 -5.35 8.21
N CYS A 62 -12.51 -6.21 9.17
CA CYS A 62 -11.98 -7.58 9.11
C CYS A 62 -13.03 -8.68 8.92
N ASN A 63 -14.33 -8.37 8.99
CA ASN A 63 -15.40 -9.36 8.93
C ASN A 63 -15.19 -10.53 9.94
N GLY A 64 -14.70 -10.22 11.14
CA GLY A 64 -14.34 -11.19 12.18
C GLY A 64 -13.01 -11.93 11.98
N GLY A 65 -12.34 -11.74 10.84
CA GLY A 65 -11.03 -12.31 10.53
C GLY A 65 -9.86 -11.48 11.08
N THR A 66 -8.64 -11.81 10.63
CA THR A 66 -7.40 -11.15 11.06
C THR A 66 -6.82 -10.16 10.05
N ALA A 67 -7.35 -10.15 8.82
CA ALA A 67 -6.92 -9.26 7.76
C ALA A 67 -7.92 -8.10 7.61
N ARG A 68 -7.40 -6.87 7.52
CA ARG A 68 -8.20 -5.69 7.20
C ARG A 68 -8.40 -5.61 5.70
N VAL A 69 -9.66 -5.66 5.29
CA VAL A 69 -10.08 -5.66 3.89
C VAL A 69 -11.23 -4.68 3.65
N CYS A 70 -11.37 -4.24 2.41
CA CYS A 70 -12.48 -3.40 1.99
C CYS A 70 -13.79 -4.19 2.02
N LEU A 71 -14.71 -3.79 2.89
CA LEU A 71 -15.99 -4.45 3.07
C LEU A 71 -17.00 -3.88 2.08
N PRO A 72 -17.78 -4.72 1.37
CA PRO A 72 -18.67 -4.24 0.32
C PRO A 72 -19.85 -3.40 0.83
N ASN A 73 -20.32 -3.64 2.06
CA ASN A 73 -21.43 -2.90 2.67
C ASN A 73 -21.48 -3.13 4.20
N SER A 74 -22.55 -2.66 4.86
CA SER A 74 -22.77 -2.76 6.31
C SER A 74 -23.15 -4.15 6.82
N THR A 75 -23.54 -5.10 5.95
CA THR A 75 -23.82 -6.49 6.33
C THR A 75 -22.59 -7.19 6.88
N TYR A 76 -21.40 -6.75 6.47
CA TYR A 76 -20.12 -7.26 6.98
C TYR A 76 -19.64 -6.37 8.14
N PRO A 77 -19.44 -6.93 9.35
CA PRO A 77 -18.95 -6.18 10.49
C PRO A 77 -17.51 -5.71 10.27
N LYS A 78 -17.21 -4.49 10.71
CA LYS A 78 -15.83 -3.96 10.66
C LYS A 78 -14.90 -4.61 11.68
N GLN A 79 -15.49 -5.26 12.69
CA GLN A 79 -14.77 -5.86 13.81
C GLN A 79 -13.78 -6.93 13.34
N CYS A 80 -12.63 -6.95 14.01
CA CYS A 80 -11.54 -7.86 13.82
C CYS A 80 -11.51 -8.94 14.88
N GLY A 81 -10.96 -10.08 14.49
CA GLY A 81 -10.69 -11.21 15.37
C GLY A 81 -9.51 -10.91 16.29
N ASN A 82 -9.29 -11.81 17.24
CA ASN A 82 -8.18 -11.70 18.18
C ASN A 82 -6.84 -11.61 17.44
N TRP A 83 -5.88 -10.94 18.07
CA TRP A 83 -4.51 -10.70 17.60
C TRP A 83 -4.38 -9.73 16.42
N THR A 84 -5.48 -9.11 15.99
CA THR A 84 -5.47 -8.08 14.94
C THR A 84 -5.17 -6.71 15.52
N ALA A 85 -4.35 -5.90 14.85
CA ALA A 85 -4.08 -4.53 15.28
C ALA A 85 -5.38 -3.70 15.41
N CYS A 86 -5.48 -2.90 16.47
CA CYS A 86 -6.65 -2.09 16.77
C CYS A 86 -6.27 -0.75 17.39
N ASN A 87 -7.15 0.24 17.24
CA ASN A 87 -7.01 1.54 17.92
C ASN A 87 -8.06 1.72 19.03
N SER A 88 -9.21 1.04 18.91
CA SER A 88 -10.34 1.16 19.83
C SER A 88 -11.06 -0.17 20.02
N ASP A 89 -11.75 -0.31 21.15
CA ASP A 89 -12.47 -1.53 21.54
C ASP A 89 -13.53 -1.96 20.54
N SER A 90 -14.23 -1.00 19.94
CA SER A 90 -15.24 -1.23 18.90
C SER A 90 -14.69 -1.88 17.63
N GLN A 91 -13.38 -1.86 17.40
CA GLN A 91 -12.74 -2.54 16.28
C GLN A 91 -12.57 -4.03 16.53
N CYS A 92 -12.85 -4.52 17.74
CA CYS A 92 -12.61 -5.89 18.14
C CYS A 92 -13.91 -6.63 18.38
N THR A 93 -14.01 -7.87 17.92
CA THR A 93 -15.17 -8.74 18.17
C THR A 93 -15.37 -8.97 19.67
N SER A 94 -14.26 -9.03 20.43
CA SER A 94 -14.24 -9.14 21.89
C SER A 94 -14.57 -7.84 22.63
N ASN A 95 -14.71 -6.71 21.92
CA ASN A 95 -14.76 -5.36 22.50
C ASN A 95 -13.57 -5.05 23.41
N TRP A 96 -12.41 -5.66 23.16
CA TRP A 96 -11.20 -5.40 23.93
C TRP A 96 -9.98 -5.22 23.03
N CYS A 97 -9.55 -3.97 22.91
CA CYS A 97 -8.30 -3.55 22.28
C CYS A 97 -7.27 -3.26 23.38
N GLY A 98 -6.19 -4.03 23.44
CA GLY A 98 -5.17 -3.94 24.50
C GLY A 98 -3.82 -4.47 24.03
N CYS A 99 -2.93 -4.82 24.94
CA CYS A 99 -1.56 -5.20 24.63
C CYS A 99 -1.22 -6.55 25.24
N ASN A 100 -0.51 -7.39 24.49
CA ASN A 100 0.01 -8.67 24.98
C ASN A 100 1.54 -8.60 25.11
N GLY A 101 2.01 -7.80 26.08
CA GLY A 101 3.43 -7.69 26.41
C GLY A 101 4.30 -6.93 25.38
N GLY A 102 3.70 -6.21 24.44
CA GLY A 102 4.42 -5.40 23.45
C GLY A 102 3.79 -4.03 23.22
N GLN A 103 4.36 -3.29 22.25
CA GLN A 103 4.04 -1.89 21.98
C GLN A 103 2.78 -1.66 21.13
N VAL A 104 2.30 -2.71 20.46
CA VAL A 104 1.20 -2.62 19.51
C VAL A 104 -0.10 -3.10 20.15
N LYS A 105 -1.15 -2.27 20.06
CA LYS A 105 -2.48 -2.64 20.49
C LYS A 105 -3.10 -3.64 19.51
N GLN A 106 -3.69 -4.70 20.07
CA GLN A 106 -4.35 -5.77 19.35
C GLN A 106 -5.71 -6.08 19.97
N CYS A 107 -6.61 -6.61 19.15
CA CYS A 107 -7.85 -7.19 19.62
C CYS A 107 -7.52 -8.42 20.45
N LEU A 108 -7.98 -8.46 21.70
CA LEU A 108 -7.60 -9.49 22.66
C LEU A 108 -8.85 -10.18 23.17
N PRO A 109 -8.77 -11.47 23.54
CA PRO A 109 -9.96 -12.28 23.80
C PRO A 109 -10.78 -11.82 25.01
N ASN A 110 -10.16 -11.13 25.98
CA ASN A 110 -10.82 -10.67 27.21
C ASN A 110 -10.01 -9.58 27.93
N THR A 111 -10.55 -9.10 29.04
CA THR A 111 -10.00 -8.01 29.87
C THR A 111 -8.79 -8.38 30.72
N SER A 112 -8.32 -9.64 30.71
CA SER A 112 -7.11 -10.05 31.42
C SER A 112 -5.84 -9.43 30.82
N TYR A 113 -5.92 -8.96 29.58
CA TYR A 113 -4.82 -8.26 28.93
C TYR A 113 -4.85 -6.75 29.23
N PRO A 114 -3.72 -6.12 29.57
CA PRO A 114 -3.68 -4.70 29.90
C PRO A 114 -4.01 -3.82 28.68
N LYS A 115 -4.55 -2.62 28.93
CA LYS A 115 -4.73 -1.57 27.92
C LYS A 115 -3.43 -0.82 27.59
N THR A 116 -2.51 -0.83 28.55
CA THR A 116 -1.22 -0.16 28.45
C THR A 116 -0.22 -1.07 27.76
N CYS A 117 0.39 -0.55 26.70
CA CYS A 117 1.47 -1.21 25.98
C CYS A 117 2.81 -0.73 26.55
N THR A 118 3.79 -1.63 26.61
CA THR A 118 5.16 -1.37 27.08
C THR A 118 6.13 -1.54 25.93
#